data_AF-B8PY98-F1
#
_entry.id   AF-B8PY98-F1
#
_cell.length_a   1.000
_cell.length_b   1.000
_cell.length_c   1.000
_cell.angle_alpha   90.00
_cell.angle_beta   90.00
_cell.angle_gamma   90.00
#
_symmetry.space_group_name_H-M   'P 1'
#
loop_
_entity.id
_entity.type
_entity.pdbx_description
1 polymer ?
#
loop_
_entity_poly.entity_id
_entity_poly.type
_entity_poly.pdbx_seq_one_letter_code
_entity_poly.pdbx_strand_id
1 'polypeptide(L)'
;MVNVLQGGECDSFYVVGSGEFEVLATQDEKNGEVPRVLQHYTADKLSSFGELALMYNKPLQASVRAVTNGILWELKREDFRNILMSEFTNLSSLKLLRSVDLLSRLTILQLSHIAELVSEVPFSDGQTIVNENQEPMGLYIIQKGVVKITFDMDLVKCENASSLMCENQKQDDTHNKKGITVEKSEGSYFGEWTLLGEQIASLSVIAVGDVVCAILTKEKFDSVVGSLAKLSQDDLKAKGHQTILSSESIPSVDTSMLADLQLAYLEWQTCLYSTDCSEIGLVRLKNSDKLLSLKRFSKQKIKMLGKEEQVLKEKNLLKQMNRVASVPKVLCTCADETHAGIILDSCLACSMVAILHSPFDEESARFCAASVVIALEDLHNNGILYRGVSPDVLMLDQTGHIQLVEFRFSKKIPSELDERTFTICGMADSLAPEIVQGKGHGFAADWWALGTLIYFMLHGEMPFGSWRESELTFARIAKGQFTLPHTFSQEAVDLITKLLQVDEKLRLGSQGVHSLKNHPWFSGVDWKEVADHRSPVPAEILSRISQRLENHGDDNIASLHSPIRDLEELNTPEWLEDW
;
A
#
# COMPACT_ATOMS: atom_id res chain seq x y z
N MET A 1 -45.81 -5.79 9.10
CA MET A 1 -44.84 -6.82 9.51
C MET A 1 -43.94 -7.08 8.33
N VAL A 2 -42.68 -6.64 8.38
CA VAL A 2 -41.68 -7.06 7.40
C VAL A 2 -41.22 -8.44 7.84
N ASN A 3 -41.66 -9.49 7.13
CA ASN A 3 -41.12 -10.83 7.29
C ASN A 3 -40.12 -11.02 6.15
N VAL A 4 -38.84 -10.94 6.48
CA VAL A 4 -37.76 -11.22 5.54
C VAL A 4 -37.59 -12.73 5.52
N LEU A 5 -37.80 -13.39 4.38
CA LEU A 5 -37.81 -14.86 4.30
C LEU A 5 -36.53 -15.38 3.64
N GLN A 6 -35.96 -16.44 4.22
CA GLN A 6 -34.83 -17.18 3.68
C GLN A 6 -35.18 -17.68 2.26
N GLY A 7 -34.27 -17.48 1.31
CA GLY A 7 -34.48 -17.80 -0.10
C GLY A 7 -35.26 -16.74 -0.90
N GLY A 8 -35.77 -15.68 -0.26
CA GLY A 8 -36.46 -14.59 -0.96
C GLY A 8 -35.51 -13.69 -1.74
N GLU A 9 -36.00 -13.14 -2.86
CA GLU A 9 -35.38 -12.01 -3.56
C GLU A 9 -35.53 -10.76 -2.68
N CYS A 10 -34.48 -10.41 -1.95
CA CYS A 10 -34.41 -9.16 -1.23
C CYS A 10 -33.18 -8.40 -1.70
N ASP A 11 -33.38 -7.13 -2.02
CA ASP A 11 -32.38 -6.25 -2.62
C ASP A 11 -31.99 -5.12 -1.68
N SER A 12 -32.21 -5.29 -0.39
CA SER A 12 -32.09 -4.23 0.60
C SER A 12 -31.28 -4.65 1.82
N PHE A 13 -30.57 -3.68 2.36
CA PHE A 13 -29.95 -3.73 3.68
C PHE A 13 -30.86 -3.03 4.69
N TYR A 14 -30.98 -3.61 5.88
CA TYR A 14 -31.83 -3.10 6.95
C TYR A 14 -31.04 -2.79 8.21
N VAL A 15 -31.33 -1.65 8.83
CA VAL A 15 -30.81 -1.27 10.15
C VAL A 15 -31.97 -1.18 11.13
N VAL A 16 -31.80 -1.76 12.33
CA VAL A 16 -32.84 -1.73 13.37
C VAL A 16 -32.91 -0.36 14.02
N GLY A 17 -34.00 0.35 13.78
CA GLY A 17 -34.28 1.65 14.40
C GLY A 17 -35.01 1.54 15.74
N SER A 18 -35.89 0.56 15.90
CA SER A 18 -36.57 0.24 17.17
C SER A 18 -37.22 -1.15 17.11
N GLY A 19 -37.58 -1.72 18.27
CA GLY A 19 -38.19 -3.05 18.38
C GLY A 19 -37.16 -4.19 18.37
N GLU A 20 -37.67 -5.42 18.39
CA GLU A 20 -36.88 -6.65 18.51
C GLU A 20 -37.15 -7.57 17.32
N PHE A 21 -36.09 -8.13 16.76
CA PHE A 21 -36.14 -9.01 15.59
C PHE A 21 -35.29 -10.27 15.84
N GLU A 22 -35.71 -11.41 15.31
CA GLU A 22 -35.02 -12.68 15.41
C GLU A 22 -34.60 -13.17 14.02
N VAL A 23 -33.36 -13.64 13.92
CA VAL A 23 -32.82 -14.31 12.73
C VAL A 23 -33.04 -15.81 12.86
N LEU A 24 -33.68 -16.39 11.85
CA LEU A 24 -34.04 -17.80 11.77
C LEU A 24 -33.32 -18.41 10.55
N ALA A 25 -32.58 -19.50 10.74
CA ALA A 25 -32.07 -20.30 9.62
C ALA A 25 -32.50 -21.75 9.76
N THR A 26 -32.88 -22.36 8.64
CA THR A 26 -33.21 -23.78 8.56
C THR A 26 -31.93 -24.60 8.37
N GLN A 27 -31.72 -25.64 9.20
CA GLN A 27 -30.66 -26.64 9.01
C GLN A 27 -31.29 -28.00 8.70
N ASP A 28 -30.70 -28.73 7.75
CA ASP A 28 -31.11 -30.09 7.40
C ASP A 28 -30.62 -31.09 8.45
N GLU A 29 -31.52 -31.55 9.32
CA GLU A 29 -31.28 -32.71 10.20
C GLU A 29 -31.99 -33.96 9.65
N LYS A 30 -31.50 -35.16 10.00
CA LYS A 30 -31.93 -36.46 9.45
C LYS A 30 -33.43 -36.80 9.58
N ASN A 31 -34.24 -35.99 10.28
CA ASN A 31 -35.67 -36.19 10.49
C ASN A 31 -36.56 -34.96 10.10
N GLY A 32 -36.05 -34.03 9.30
CA GLY A 32 -36.81 -32.89 8.75
C GLY A 32 -36.27 -31.51 9.14
N GLU A 33 -36.75 -30.49 8.45
CA GLU A 33 -36.34 -29.09 8.59
C GLU A 33 -36.84 -28.47 9.91
N VAL A 34 -35.92 -28.00 10.77
CA VAL A 34 -36.26 -27.28 12.02
C VAL A 34 -35.65 -25.88 11.99
N PRO A 35 -36.46 -24.80 12.10
CA PRO A 35 -35.94 -23.44 12.17
C PRO A 35 -35.31 -23.19 13.55
N ARG A 36 -34.04 -22.75 13.59
CA ARG A 36 -33.37 -22.32 14.82
C ARG A 36 -33.17 -20.80 14.82
N VAL A 37 -33.39 -20.18 15.97
CA VAL A 37 -33.05 -18.76 16.19
C VAL A 37 -31.52 -18.66 16.32
N LEU A 38 -30.88 -18.01 15.36
CA LEU A 38 -29.44 -17.79 15.34
C LEU A 38 -29.04 -16.55 16.16
N GLN A 39 -29.84 -15.50 16.08
CA GLN A 39 -29.48 -14.21 16.66
C GLN A 39 -30.70 -13.33 16.92
N HIS A 40 -30.59 -12.44 17.93
CA HIS A 40 -31.58 -11.42 18.24
C HIS A 40 -31.02 -10.04 17.94
N TYR A 41 -31.79 -9.23 17.23
CA TYR A 41 -31.44 -7.88 16.80
C TYR A 41 -32.33 -6.84 17.48
N THR A 42 -31.68 -5.80 17.96
CA THR A 42 -32.28 -4.71 18.74
C THR A 42 -31.57 -3.40 18.43
N ALA A 43 -32.25 -2.27 18.62
CA ALA A 43 -31.73 -0.95 18.26
C ALA A 43 -30.57 -0.48 19.16
N ASP A 44 -30.56 -0.87 20.43
CA ASP A 44 -29.47 -0.62 21.39
C ASP A 44 -28.15 -1.28 20.98
N LYS A 45 -28.21 -2.34 20.18
CA LYS A 45 -27.04 -3.05 19.63
C LYS A 45 -26.63 -2.57 18.24
N LEU A 46 -27.27 -1.52 17.71
CA LEU A 46 -27.06 -1.02 16.33
C LEU A 46 -27.11 -2.16 15.28
N SER A 47 -28.01 -3.12 15.51
CA SER A 47 -28.06 -4.33 14.70
C SER A 47 -28.50 -4.02 13.26
N SER A 48 -27.88 -4.69 12.29
CA SER A 48 -28.21 -4.58 10.87
C SER A 48 -28.06 -5.91 10.15
N PHE A 49 -28.73 -6.07 9.00
CA PHE A 49 -28.74 -7.30 8.22
C PHE A 49 -29.11 -7.05 6.74
N GLY A 50 -28.67 -7.92 5.83
CA GLY A 50 -28.94 -7.81 4.38
C GLY A 50 -27.77 -7.26 3.57
N GLU A 51 -26.59 -7.13 4.19
CA GLU A 51 -25.35 -6.66 3.60
C GLU A 51 -24.89 -7.53 2.42
N LEU A 52 -25.14 -8.84 2.49
CA LEU A 52 -24.82 -9.78 1.42
C LEU A 52 -25.75 -9.63 0.21
N ALA A 53 -27.02 -9.27 0.43
CA ALA A 53 -27.96 -8.96 -0.64
C ALA A 53 -27.54 -7.67 -1.35
N LEU A 54 -27.09 -6.67 -0.60
CA LEU A 54 -26.63 -5.38 -1.12
C LEU A 54 -25.33 -5.51 -1.94
N MET A 55 -24.39 -6.36 -1.52
CA MET A 55 -23.09 -6.51 -2.19
C MET A 55 -23.03 -7.58 -3.30
N TYR A 56 -23.72 -8.72 -3.16
CA TYR A 56 -23.43 -9.92 -3.97
C TYR A 56 -24.60 -10.48 -4.78
N ASN A 57 -25.76 -9.82 -4.80
CA ASN A 57 -26.95 -10.31 -5.50
C ASN A 57 -27.27 -11.79 -5.18
N LYS A 58 -27.19 -12.13 -3.89
CA LYS A 58 -27.48 -13.48 -3.37
C LYS A 58 -28.82 -13.50 -2.63
N PRO A 59 -29.59 -14.59 -2.71
CA PRO A 59 -30.81 -14.75 -1.93
C PRO A 59 -30.49 -14.79 -0.44
N LEU A 60 -31.43 -14.29 0.37
CA LEU A 60 -31.29 -14.22 1.82
C LEU A 60 -31.00 -15.60 2.43
N GLN A 61 -29.91 -15.71 3.16
CA GLN A 61 -29.46 -16.97 3.77
C GLN A 61 -30.17 -17.29 5.09
N ALA A 62 -30.93 -16.33 5.63
CA ALA A 62 -31.72 -16.49 6.84
C ALA A 62 -32.99 -15.63 6.75
N SER A 63 -34.05 -16.06 7.45
CA SER A 63 -35.27 -15.28 7.62
C SER A 63 -35.11 -14.35 8.81
N VAL A 64 -35.69 -13.15 8.76
CA VAL A 64 -35.77 -12.24 9.91
C VAL A 64 -37.24 -11.98 10.23
N ARG A 65 -37.60 -12.21 11.50
CA ARG A 65 -38.96 -12.06 12.01
C ARG A 65 -38.99 -11.00 13.11
N ALA A 66 -39.94 -10.09 13.06
CA ALA A 66 -40.20 -9.17 14.15
C ALA A 66 -40.82 -9.91 15.36
N VAL A 67 -40.20 -9.77 16.52
CA VAL A 67 -40.71 -10.29 17.81
C VAL A 67 -41.63 -9.26 18.46
N THR A 68 -41.27 -7.98 18.35
CA THR A 68 -42.08 -6.86 18.82
C THR A 68 -42.34 -5.87 17.68
N ASN A 69 -43.26 -4.91 17.89
CA ASN A 69 -43.44 -3.83 16.94
C ASN A 69 -42.17 -2.97 16.90
N GLY A 70 -41.64 -2.75 15.70
CA GLY A 70 -40.36 -2.08 15.50
C GLY A 70 -40.24 -1.35 14.17
N ILE A 71 -39.19 -0.54 14.04
CA ILE A 71 -38.84 0.22 12.84
C ILE A 71 -37.54 -0.35 12.27
N LEU A 72 -37.54 -0.62 10.96
CA LEU A 72 -36.34 -0.90 10.18
C LEU A 72 -36.10 0.27 9.22
N TRP A 73 -34.86 0.73 9.15
CA TRP A 73 -34.38 1.62 8.11
C TRP A 73 -33.91 0.76 6.95
N GLU A 74 -34.37 1.04 5.73
CA GLU A 74 -34.07 0.27 4.53
C GLU A 74 -33.16 1.06 3.60
N LEU A 75 -32.07 0.44 3.14
CA LEU A 75 -31.23 0.94 2.06
C LEU A 75 -31.29 -0.05 0.91
N LYS A 76 -31.83 0.37 -0.24
CA LYS A 76 -31.92 -0.49 -1.42
C LYS A 76 -30.59 -0.56 -2.14
N ARG A 77 -30.34 -1.67 -2.84
CA ARG A 77 -29.16 -1.90 -3.67
C ARG A 77 -29.03 -0.86 -4.79
N GLU A 78 -30.14 -0.44 -5.39
CA GLU A 78 -30.13 0.61 -6.41
C GLU A 78 -29.64 1.95 -5.84
N ASP A 79 -30.13 2.34 -4.66
CA ASP A 79 -29.71 3.55 -3.97
C ASP A 79 -28.25 3.47 -3.53
N PHE A 80 -27.82 2.32 -2.99
CA PHE A 80 -26.42 2.08 -2.63
C PHE A 80 -25.48 2.10 -3.83
N ARG A 81 -25.87 1.49 -4.96
CA ARG A 81 -25.10 1.54 -6.21
C ARG A 81 -25.06 2.94 -6.76
N ASN A 82 -26.15 3.70 -6.69
CA ASN A 82 -26.15 5.10 -7.12
C ASN A 82 -25.26 5.98 -6.23
N ILE A 83 -25.22 5.73 -4.91
CA ILE A 83 -24.29 6.40 -3.99
C ILE A 83 -22.83 6.05 -4.36
N LEU A 84 -22.50 4.76 -4.49
CA LEU A 84 -21.18 4.33 -4.94
C LEU A 84 -20.81 4.96 -6.29
N MET A 85 -21.68 4.88 -7.29
CA MET A 85 -21.44 5.42 -8.63
C MET A 85 -21.34 6.96 -8.63
N SER A 86 -21.99 7.64 -7.67
CA SER A 86 -21.85 9.09 -7.45
C SER A 86 -20.54 9.47 -6.74
N GLU A 87 -19.96 8.58 -5.92
CA GLU A 87 -18.60 8.75 -5.39
C GLU A 87 -17.54 8.44 -6.45
N PHE A 88 -17.82 7.54 -7.40
CA PHE A 88 -16.93 7.20 -8.52
C PHE A 88 -16.97 8.17 -9.71
N THR A 89 -17.89 9.14 -9.76
CA THR A 89 -17.87 10.20 -10.78
C THR A 89 -16.58 11.05 -10.77
N ASN A 90 -15.82 11.03 -9.67
CA ASN A 90 -14.52 11.70 -9.53
C ASN A 90 -13.32 10.89 -10.06
N LEU A 91 -13.50 9.74 -10.70
CA LEU A 91 -12.40 8.91 -11.21
C LEU A 91 -11.47 9.63 -12.19
N SER A 92 -12.03 10.46 -13.07
CA SER A 92 -11.25 11.31 -13.97
C SER A 92 -10.39 12.30 -13.19
N SER A 93 -10.93 12.88 -12.11
CA SER A 93 -10.24 13.78 -11.19
C SER A 93 -9.17 13.04 -10.39
N LEU A 94 -9.40 11.81 -9.95
CA LEU A 94 -8.41 10.99 -9.22
C LEU A 94 -7.21 10.60 -10.09
N LYS A 95 -7.46 10.20 -11.35
CA LYS A 95 -6.40 9.91 -12.32
C LYS A 95 -5.57 11.16 -12.60
N LEU A 96 -6.23 12.30 -12.72
CA LEU A 96 -5.62 13.61 -12.97
C LEU A 96 -4.85 14.16 -11.75
N LEU A 97 -5.32 13.92 -10.53
CA LEU A 97 -4.58 14.28 -9.32
C LEU A 97 -3.34 13.41 -9.16
N ARG A 98 -3.40 12.14 -9.56
CA ARG A 98 -2.24 11.23 -9.51
C ARG A 98 -1.14 11.51 -10.51
N SER A 99 -1.41 12.24 -11.61
CA SER A 99 -0.36 12.63 -12.54
C SER A 99 0.57 13.71 -11.96
N VAL A 100 0.22 14.29 -10.80
CA VAL A 100 1.03 15.25 -10.08
C VAL A 100 1.94 14.52 -9.09
N ASP A 101 3.25 14.61 -9.27
CA ASP A 101 4.24 13.89 -8.44
C ASP A 101 4.03 14.11 -6.94
N LEU A 102 3.73 15.35 -6.55
CA LEU A 102 3.47 15.73 -5.16
C LEU A 102 2.24 15.02 -4.57
N LEU A 103 1.20 14.78 -5.37
CA LEU A 103 -0.06 14.18 -4.94
C LEU A 103 -0.07 12.65 -5.09
N SER A 104 0.81 12.09 -5.94
CA SER A 104 0.94 10.65 -6.19
C SER A 104 1.19 9.82 -4.91
N ARG A 105 1.76 10.46 -3.87
CA ARG A 105 2.10 9.86 -2.57
C ARG A 105 0.95 9.82 -1.57
N LEU A 106 -0.19 10.43 -1.88
CA LEU A 106 -1.34 10.51 -0.99
C LEU A 106 -2.22 9.25 -1.04
N THR A 107 -2.93 8.97 0.06
CA THR A 107 -3.87 7.84 0.13
C THR A 107 -5.10 8.08 -0.76
N ILE A 108 -5.82 7.01 -1.11
CA ILE A 108 -7.05 7.10 -1.93
C ILE A 108 -8.08 8.02 -1.28
N LEU A 109 -8.24 7.92 0.05
CA LEU A 109 -9.19 8.76 0.79
C LEU A 109 -8.81 10.24 0.75
N GLN A 110 -7.52 10.57 0.89
CA GLN A 110 -7.04 11.94 0.77
C GLN A 110 -7.19 12.48 -0.65
N LEU A 111 -6.90 11.67 -1.67
CA LEU A 111 -7.10 12.04 -3.07
C LEU A 111 -8.58 12.26 -3.39
N SER A 112 -9.47 11.45 -2.81
CA SER A 112 -10.93 11.61 -2.94
C SER A 112 -11.38 12.94 -2.35
N HIS A 113 -10.96 13.26 -1.13
CA HIS A 113 -11.27 14.56 -0.52
C HIS A 113 -10.67 15.73 -1.31
N ILE A 114 -9.45 15.61 -1.85
CA ILE A 114 -8.87 16.65 -2.71
C ILE A 114 -9.68 16.80 -4.00
N ALA A 115 -10.12 15.71 -4.62
CA ALA A 115 -10.93 15.74 -5.84
C ALA A 115 -12.24 16.51 -5.65
N GLU A 116 -12.83 16.44 -4.45
CA GLU A 116 -14.03 17.21 -4.09
C GLU A 116 -13.75 18.71 -3.85
N LEU A 117 -12.52 19.07 -3.47
CA LEU A 117 -12.14 20.45 -3.16
C LEU A 117 -11.61 21.24 -4.36
N VAL A 118 -11.14 20.55 -5.41
CA VAL A 118 -10.64 21.16 -6.64
C VAL A 118 -11.74 21.95 -7.34
N SER A 119 -11.40 23.13 -7.87
CA SER A 119 -12.34 23.97 -8.61
C SER A 119 -11.96 24.04 -10.09
N GLU A 120 -12.90 23.72 -10.96
CA GLU A 120 -12.73 23.84 -12.41
C GLU A 120 -12.91 25.29 -12.85
N VAL A 121 -11.93 25.83 -13.58
CA VAL A 121 -11.93 27.21 -14.05
C VAL A 121 -11.59 27.25 -15.55
N PRO A 122 -12.50 27.79 -16.39
CA PRO A 122 -12.24 27.98 -17.81
C PRO A 122 -11.49 29.29 -18.08
N PHE A 123 -10.65 29.28 -19.11
CA PHE A 123 -9.90 30.43 -19.62
C PHE A 123 -10.07 30.52 -21.14
N SER A 124 -10.32 31.72 -21.65
CA SER A 124 -10.43 31.97 -23.09
C SER A 124 -9.06 32.13 -23.75
N ASP A 125 -8.98 31.95 -25.06
CA ASP A 125 -7.75 32.16 -25.84
C ASP A 125 -7.07 33.51 -25.53
N GLY A 126 -5.77 33.45 -25.24
CA GLY A 126 -4.95 34.61 -24.90
C GLY A 126 -5.17 35.17 -23.49
N GLN A 127 -6.06 34.58 -22.67
CA GLN A 127 -6.29 35.02 -21.30
C GLN A 127 -5.08 34.69 -20.42
N THR A 128 -4.62 35.69 -19.66
CA THR A 128 -3.59 35.50 -18.64
C THR A 128 -4.15 34.71 -17.45
N ILE A 129 -3.57 33.54 -17.19
CA ILE A 129 -3.90 32.66 -16.06
C ILE A 129 -3.09 33.08 -14.82
N VAL A 130 -1.80 33.38 -14.99
CA VAL A 130 -0.91 33.92 -13.96
C VAL A 130 -0.14 35.08 -14.57
N ASN A 131 -0.11 36.23 -13.89
CA ASN A 131 0.60 37.42 -14.34
C ASN A 131 2.02 37.45 -13.74
N GLU A 132 2.99 38.05 -14.44
CA GLU A 132 4.38 38.22 -13.97
C GLU A 132 4.49 38.90 -12.59
N ASN A 133 3.48 39.66 -12.19
CA ASN A 133 3.41 40.38 -10.91
C ASN A 133 2.49 39.72 -9.87
N GLN A 134 1.94 38.54 -10.15
CA GLN A 134 1.00 37.83 -9.27
C GLN A 134 1.41 36.38 -9.08
N GLU A 135 1.33 35.91 -7.85
CA GLU A 135 1.62 34.52 -7.53
C GLU A 135 0.48 33.60 -7.97
N PRO A 136 0.77 32.37 -8.45
CA PRO A 136 -0.27 31.36 -8.64
C PRO A 136 -1.04 31.15 -7.33
N MET A 137 -2.36 30.96 -7.43
CA MET A 137 -3.20 30.73 -6.24
C MET A 137 -3.02 29.32 -5.63
N GLY A 138 -2.30 28.46 -6.32
CA GLY A 138 -2.11 27.05 -5.97
C GLY A 138 -1.63 26.24 -7.16
N LEU A 139 -1.92 24.95 -7.13
CA LEU A 139 -1.65 24.00 -8.20
C LEU A 139 -2.74 24.09 -9.28
N TYR A 140 -2.33 24.16 -10.54
CA TYR A 140 -3.19 24.15 -11.71
C TYR A 140 -2.92 22.89 -12.52
N ILE A 141 -3.98 22.14 -12.83
CA ILE A 141 -3.91 20.90 -13.62
C ILE A 141 -4.75 21.09 -14.87
N ILE A 142 -4.15 20.88 -16.05
CA ILE A 142 -4.76 21.17 -17.34
C ILE A 142 -5.67 20.01 -17.73
N GLN A 143 -6.98 20.22 -17.63
CA GLN A 143 -7.99 19.23 -18.02
C GLN A 143 -8.27 19.26 -19.52
N LYS A 144 -8.11 20.41 -20.16
CA LYS A 144 -8.31 20.59 -21.60
C LYS A 144 -7.56 21.82 -22.10
N GLY A 145 -6.99 21.74 -23.30
CA GLY A 145 -6.31 22.85 -23.95
C GLY A 145 -4.80 22.89 -23.70
N VAL A 146 -4.18 24.02 -24.05
CA VAL A 146 -2.72 24.22 -23.95
C VAL A 146 -2.45 25.54 -23.24
N VAL A 147 -1.47 25.56 -22.34
CA VAL A 147 -0.99 26.80 -21.71
C VAL A 147 0.45 27.05 -22.10
N LYS A 148 0.79 28.32 -22.24
CA LYS A 148 2.15 28.81 -22.49
C LYS A 148 2.67 29.47 -21.22
N ILE A 149 3.75 28.92 -20.68
CA ILE A 149 4.40 29.36 -19.45
C ILE A 149 5.71 30.05 -19.81
N THR A 150 5.86 31.30 -19.43
CA THR A 150 7.09 32.08 -19.61
C THR A 150 7.69 32.41 -18.25
N PHE A 151 8.97 32.08 -18.05
CA PHE A 151 9.69 32.32 -16.79
C PHE A 151 11.17 32.59 -17.03
N ASP A 152 11.82 33.28 -16.09
CA ASP A 152 13.26 33.48 -16.14
C ASP A 152 13.99 32.34 -15.40
N MET A 153 14.76 31.53 -16.14
CA MET A 153 15.51 30.40 -15.60
C MET A 153 16.51 30.81 -14.51
N ASP A 154 17.07 32.02 -14.59
CA ASP A 154 18.03 32.51 -13.60
C ASP A 154 17.34 32.82 -12.25
N LEU A 155 16.01 32.97 -12.25
CA LEU A 155 15.18 33.26 -11.06
C LEU A 155 14.49 32.01 -10.49
N VAL A 156 14.56 30.86 -11.16
CA VAL A 156 14.06 29.58 -10.65
C VAL A 156 15.13 28.97 -9.73
N LYS A 157 15.05 29.29 -8.43
CA LYS A 157 15.90 28.68 -7.38
C LYS A 157 15.23 27.52 -6.64
N CYS A 158 14.02 27.14 -7.05
CA CYS A 158 13.20 26.12 -6.38
C CYS A 158 13.54 24.73 -6.94
N GLU A 159 14.04 23.84 -6.09
CA GLU A 159 14.28 22.42 -6.44
C GLU A 159 12.96 21.66 -6.71
N ASN A 160 11.84 22.16 -6.17
CA ASN A 160 10.52 21.53 -6.26
C ASN A 160 9.68 21.97 -7.48
N ALA A 161 10.25 22.73 -8.42
CA ALA A 161 9.58 23.17 -9.66
C ALA A 161 9.73 22.16 -10.81
N SER A 162 9.59 20.86 -10.49
CA SER A 162 9.75 19.73 -11.43
C SER A 162 8.96 19.91 -12.73
N SER A 163 7.79 20.56 -12.66
CA SER A 163 6.92 20.79 -13.80
C SER A 163 7.53 21.71 -14.86
N LEU A 164 8.49 22.58 -14.51
CA LEU A 164 9.14 23.52 -15.45
C LEU A 164 10.41 22.96 -16.10
N MET A 165 10.92 21.83 -15.62
CA MET A 165 12.13 21.18 -16.12
C MET A 165 11.76 20.11 -17.16
N CYS A 166 11.88 20.43 -18.46
CA CYS A 166 11.63 19.47 -19.55
C CYS A 166 12.94 19.08 -20.25
N GLU A 167 13.16 17.79 -20.47
CA GLU A 167 14.41 17.17 -20.97
C GLU A 167 14.74 17.40 -22.46
N ASN A 168 14.00 18.23 -23.20
CA ASN A 168 14.25 18.43 -24.63
C ASN A 168 14.35 19.92 -24.99
N GLN A 169 15.54 20.51 -24.81
CA GLN A 169 15.84 21.85 -25.28
C GLN A 169 16.18 21.84 -26.78
N LYS A 170 15.29 22.39 -27.62
CA LYS A 170 15.70 22.99 -28.89
C LYS A 170 16.09 24.44 -28.60
N GLN A 171 17.39 24.72 -28.64
CA GLN A 171 17.91 26.10 -28.64
C GLN A 171 17.52 26.76 -29.95
N ASP A 172 16.55 27.68 -29.89
CA ASP A 172 16.44 28.71 -30.92
C ASP A 172 17.27 29.92 -30.47
N ASP A 173 18.42 30.08 -31.12
CA ASP A 173 19.28 31.25 -31.04
C ASP A 173 18.55 32.48 -31.59
N THR A 174 17.97 33.31 -30.71
CA THR A 174 17.83 34.73 -30.99
C THR A 174 17.93 35.55 -29.70
N HIS A 175 18.92 36.45 -29.68
CA HIS A 175 19.23 37.37 -28.59
C HIS A 175 18.04 38.26 -28.18
N ASN A 176 18.03 38.62 -26.88
CA ASN A 176 17.29 39.69 -26.20
C ASN A 176 15.89 39.41 -25.60
N LYS A 177 15.86 38.55 -24.58
CA LYS A 177 15.32 38.75 -23.21
C LYS A 177 15.28 37.36 -22.57
N LYS A 178 15.96 37.15 -21.44
CA LYS A 178 16.04 35.84 -20.76
C LYS A 178 14.68 35.43 -20.18
N GLY A 179 13.80 34.90 -21.02
CA GLY A 179 12.55 34.27 -20.61
C GLY A 179 12.42 32.96 -21.37
N ILE A 180 12.54 31.83 -20.67
CA ILE A 180 12.25 30.52 -21.24
C ILE A 180 10.74 30.38 -21.35
N THR A 181 10.29 29.83 -22.46
CA THR A 181 8.88 29.56 -22.71
C THR A 181 8.68 28.05 -22.85
N VAL A 182 7.73 27.49 -22.10
CA VAL A 182 7.32 26.08 -22.16
C VAL A 182 5.84 25.99 -22.44
N GLU A 183 5.44 25.08 -23.33
CA GLU A 183 4.05 24.76 -23.57
C GLU A 183 3.66 23.48 -22.83
N LYS A 184 2.50 23.49 -22.18
CA LYS A 184 1.94 22.32 -21.48
C LYS A 184 0.55 22.04 -21.99
N SER A 185 0.29 20.78 -22.32
CA SER A 185 -1.00 20.30 -22.82
C SER A 185 -1.80 19.56 -21.75
N GLU A 186 -3.02 19.17 -22.10
CA GLU A 186 -3.90 18.29 -21.31
C GLU A 186 -3.14 17.16 -20.61
N GLY A 187 -3.45 16.95 -19.31
CA GLY A 187 -2.80 15.98 -18.43
C GLY A 187 -1.57 16.50 -17.68
N SER A 188 -1.01 17.65 -18.09
CA SER A 188 0.09 18.32 -17.41
C SER A 188 -0.37 19.29 -16.32
N TYR A 189 0.54 19.72 -15.46
CA TYR A 189 0.28 20.65 -14.35
C TYR A 189 1.39 21.69 -14.18
N PHE A 190 1.12 22.73 -13.38
CA PHE A 190 2.07 23.75 -12.91
C PHE A 190 1.61 24.39 -11.58
N GLY A 191 2.51 25.01 -10.82
CA GLY A 191 2.18 25.70 -9.56
C GLY A 191 2.24 24.80 -8.32
N GLU A 192 2.79 23.60 -8.43
CA GLU A 192 2.95 22.64 -7.34
C GLU A 192 3.77 23.19 -6.18
N TRP A 193 4.77 24.03 -6.46
CA TRP A 193 5.62 24.70 -5.48
C TRP A 193 4.82 25.62 -4.55
N THR A 194 3.70 26.19 -5.02
CA THR A 194 2.82 27.03 -4.21
C THR A 194 2.17 26.24 -3.07
N LEU A 195 1.88 24.95 -3.26
CA LEU A 195 1.36 24.09 -2.19
C LEU A 195 2.39 23.90 -1.07
N LEU A 196 3.68 23.92 -1.40
CA LEU A 196 4.80 23.82 -0.46
C LEU A 196 5.14 25.17 0.20
N GLY A 197 4.55 26.28 -0.26
CA GLY A 197 4.86 27.64 0.21
C GLY A 197 6.10 28.26 -0.44
N GLU A 198 6.58 27.70 -1.54
CA GLU A 198 7.65 28.26 -2.33
C GLU A 198 7.10 29.25 -3.38
N GLN A 199 7.94 30.17 -3.83
CA GLN A 199 7.57 31.23 -4.77
C GLN A 199 8.59 31.30 -5.91
N ILE A 200 8.09 31.46 -7.14
CA ILE A 200 8.90 31.71 -8.34
C ILE A 200 8.64 33.14 -8.79
N ALA A 201 9.70 33.95 -8.86
CA ALA A 201 9.61 35.33 -9.33
C ALA A 201 9.49 35.39 -10.86
N SER A 202 8.66 36.31 -11.37
CA SER A 202 8.51 36.60 -12.80
C SER A 202 7.99 35.41 -13.64
N LEU A 203 6.84 34.85 -13.23
CA LEU A 203 6.13 33.78 -13.94
C LEU A 203 4.91 34.34 -14.68
N SER A 204 4.81 34.09 -15.98
CA SER A 204 3.64 34.41 -16.79
C SER A 204 3.03 33.14 -17.36
N VAL A 205 1.73 32.95 -17.21
CA VAL A 205 1.01 31.82 -17.82
C VAL A 205 -0.16 32.35 -18.62
N ILE A 206 -0.24 31.97 -19.90
CA ILE A 206 -1.28 32.42 -20.83
C ILE A 206 -1.94 31.21 -21.48
N ALA A 207 -3.27 31.24 -21.60
CA ALA A 207 -4.04 30.22 -22.33
C ALA A 207 -3.78 30.32 -23.84
N VAL A 208 -3.54 29.19 -24.49
CA VAL A 208 -3.42 29.06 -25.96
C VAL A 208 -4.65 28.29 -26.45
N GLY A 209 -5.61 29.01 -27.01
CA GLY A 209 -6.98 28.52 -27.22
C GLY A 209 -7.80 28.50 -25.93
N ASP A 210 -9.00 27.90 -26.01
CA ASP A 210 -9.84 27.69 -24.84
C ASP A 210 -9.24 26.59 -23.94
N VAL A 211 -8.97 26.93 -22.68
CA VAL A 211 -8.32 26.07 -21.68
C VAL A 211 -9.26 25.86 -20.50
N VAL A 212 -9.24 24.67 -19.91
CA VAL A 212 -9.92 24.37 -18.65
C VAL A 212 -8.90 23.80 -17.67
N CYS A 213 -8.79 24.43 -16.49
CA CYS A 213 -7.90 23.98 -15.43
C CYS A 213 -8.66 23.61 -14.16
N ALA A 214 -8.23 22.53 -13.54
CA ALA A 214 -8.54 22.18 -12.16
C ALA A 214 -7.56 22.92 -11.22
N ILE A 215 -8.08 23.69 -10.27
CA ILE A 215 -7.28 24.49 -9.32
C ILE A 215 -7.41 23.94 -7.91
N LEU A 216 -6.27 23.62 -7.29
CA LEU A 216 -6.15 23.27 -5.88
C LEU A 216 -5.33 24.34 -5.14
N THR A 217 -5.98 25.09 -4.25
CA THR A 217 -5.31 26.10 -3.43
C THR A 217 -4.56 25.48 -2.27
N LYS A 218 -3.53 26.17 -1.76
CA LYS A 218 -2.78 25.72 -0.59
C LYS A 218 -3.67 25.50 0.64
N GLU A 219 -4.62 26.40 0.89
CA GLU A 219 -5.55 26.28 2.02
C GLU A 219 -6.39 25.00 1.96
N LYS A 220 -6.90 24.66 0.76
CA LYS A 220 -7.69 23.44 0.52
C LYS A 220 -6.84 22.18 0.55
N PHE A 221 -5.56 22.29 0.19
CA PHE A 221 -4.62 21.18 0.29
C PHE A 221 -4.22 20.92 1.76
N ASP A 222 -3.87 21.98 2.49
CA ASP A 222 -3.50 21.92 3.91
C ASP A 222 -4.65 21.41 4.80
N SER A 223 -5.91 21.64 4.42
CA SER A 223 -7.07 21.11 5.16
C SER A 223 -7.22 19.59 5.07
N VAL A 224 -6.63 18.95 4.04
CA VAL A 224 -6.67 17.50 3.83
C VAL A 224 -5.36 16.82 4.24
N VAL A 225 -4.22 17.48 4.02
CA VAL A 225 -2.88 16.88 4.19
C VAL A 225 -2.13 17.43 5.41
N GLY A 226 -2.49 18.62 5.91
CA GLY A 226 -1.73 19.36 6.93
C GLY A 226 -0.60 20.23 6.33
N SER A 227 -0.09 21.19 7.11
CA SER A 227 0.86 22.20 6.61
C SER A 227 2.26 21.62 6.31
N LEU A 228 2.64 21.58 5.03
CA LEU A 228 3.92 21.03 4.55
C LEU A 228 5.14 21.99 4.64
N ALA A 229 4.96 23.23 5.08
CA ALA A 229 5.97 24.31 4.97
C ALA A 229 7.18 24.24 5.95
N LYS A 230 7.43 23.09 6.61
CA LYS A 230 8.54 22.93 7.58
C LYS A 230 9.72 22.07 7.07
N LEU A 231 9.79 21.78 5.78
CA LEU A 231 10.76 20.81 5.22
C LEU A 231 11.90 21.42 4.37
N SER A 232 11.94 22.74 4.11
CA SER A 232 12.75 23.30 3.00
C SER A 232 13.93 24.22 3.39
N GLN A 233 14.26 24.42 4.69
CA GLN A 233 15.33 25.38 5.08
C GLN A 233 16.61 24.78 5.69
N ASP A 234 16.65 23.47 5.98
CA ASP A 234 17.77 22.89 6.76
C ASP A 234 18.91 22.29 5.90
N ASP A 235 18.79 22.28 4.57
CA ASP A 235 19.67 21.51 3.67
C ASP A 235 21.03 22.15 3.34
N LEU A 236 21.31 23.40 3.75
CA LEU A 236 22.40 24.19 3.14
C LEU A 236 23.77 24.20 3.87
N LYS A 237 24.06 23.39 4.90
CA LYS A 237 25.31 23.58 5.68
C LYS A 237 26.21 22.39 6.02
N ALA A 238 26.01 21.18 5.55
CA ALA A 238 26.86 20.05 5.96
C ALA A 238 27.48 19.28 4.77
N LYS A 239 28.54 19.84 4.16
CA LYS A 239 29.46 19.11 3.27
C LYS A 239 30.83 19.02 3.90
N GLY A 240 31.27 17.81 4.26
CA GLY A 240 32.64 17.57 4.72
C GLY A 240 32.95 16.12 5.11
N HIS A 241 33.58 15.41 4.17
CA HIS A 241 34.46 14.24 4.34
C HIS A 241 33.84 12.83 4.49
N GLN A 242 33.89 12.09 3.37
CA GLN A 242 33.86 10.63 3.27
C GLN A 242 35.28 10.04 3.42
N THR A 243 35.39 8.78 3.90
CA THR A 243 36.36 7.80 3.37
C THR A 243 35.85 6.36 3.60
N ILE A 244 36.22 5.45 2.70
CA ILE A 244 35.60 4.15 2.33
C ILE A 244 36.46 2.96 2.84
N LEU A 245 35.86 1.78 3.17
CA LEU A 245 36.11 0.42 2.59
C LEU A 245 36.01 -0.80 3.53
N SER A 246 35.33 -1.82 2.98
CA SER A 246 35.64 -3.27 2.92
C SER A 246 35.11 -4.28 3.96
N SER A 247 34.71 -5.41 3.38
CA SER A 247 33.97 -6.57 3.86
C SER A 247 34.72 -7.48 4.83
N GLU A 248 34.03 -7.99 5.87
CA GLU A 248 34.31 -9.28 6.50
C GLU A 248 33.07 -9.82 7.23
N SER A 249 32.97 -11.15 7.27
CA SER A 249 31.86 -11.99 7.75
C SER A 249 31.27 -11.61 9.12
N ILE A 250 29.94 -11.59 9.23
CA ILE A 250 29.16 -11.25 10.43
C ILE A 250 29.30 -12.38 11.49
N PRO A 251 29.88 -12.13 12.68
CA PRO A 251 29.74 -13.01 13.83
C PRO A 251 28.40 -12.74 14.53
N SER A 252 27.78 -13.80 15.03
CA SER A 252 26.55 -13.77 15.86
C SER A 252 26.62 -12.71 16.96
N VAL A 253 25.61 -11.84 17.00
CA VAL A 253 25.56 -10.69 17.90
C VAL A 253 25.27 -11.13 19.33
N ASP A 254 26.12 -10.71 20.27
CA ASP A 254 25.86 -10.85 21.70
C ASP A 254 24.58 -10.09 22.07
N THR A 255 23.53 -10.85 22.36
CA THR A 255 22.16 -10.35 22.58
C THR A 255 22.04 -9.50 23.86
N SER A 256 23.06 -9.53 24.73
CA SER A 256 23.14 -8.80 26.00
C SER A 256 23.37 -7.29 25.83
N MET A 257 24.00 -6.83 24.74
CA MET A 257 24.23 -5.40 24.46
C MET A 257 23.00 -4.71 23.83
N LEU A 258 22.02 -5.48 23.34
CA LEU A 258 20.86 -4.98 22.58
C LEU A 258 19.59 -4.84 23.44
N ALA A 259 19.59 -5.36 24.67
CA ALA A 259 18.41 -5.37 25.54
C ALA A 259 17.96 -3.96 25.98
N ASP A 260 18.90 -3.00 26.05
CA ASP A 260 18.66 -1.63 26.50
C ASP A 260 18.85 -0.58 25.38
N LEU A 261 18.72 -0.99 24.11
CA LEU A 261 19.02 -0.10 22.99
C LEU A 261 17.92 0.97 22.81
N GLN A 262 18.26 2.23 23.05
CA GLN A 262 17.37 3.37 22.77
C GLN A 262 17.53 3.85 21.32
N LEU A 263 16.45 4.39 20.72
CA LEU A 263 16.49 4.98 19.38
C LEU A 263 17.56 6.07 19.24
N ALA A 264 17.90 6.79 20.32
CA ALA A 264 18.93 7.82 20.35
C ALA A 264 20.33 7.32 19.98
N TYR A 265 20.61 6.01 20.12
CA TYR A 265 21.88 5.39 19.74
C TYR A 265 21.93 4.90 18.29
N LEU A 266 20.85 5.09 17.53
CA LEU A 266 20.75 4.68 16.13
C LEU A 266 20.77 5.91 15.21
N GLU A 267 21.53 5.82 14.14
CA GLU A 267 21.58 6.82 13.08
C GLU A 267 20.91 6.29 11.83
N TRP A 268 19.78 6.88 11.45
CA TRP A 268 19.06 6.52 10.22
C TRP A 268 19.92 6.80 9.00
N GLN A 269 20.08 5.80 8.13
CA GLN A 269 20.88 5.89 6.91
C GLN A 269 19.98 6.02 5.69
N THR A 270 19.05 5.08 5.51
CA THR A 270 18.28 4.97 4.26
C THR A 270 16.89 4.41 4.54
N CYS A 271 15.87 5.02 3.94
CA CYS A 271 14.52 4.46 3.94
C CYS A 271 14.38 3.49 2.75
N LEU A 272 13.99 2.26 3.02
CA LEU A 272 13.79 1.22 2.01
C LEU A 272 12.31 1.08 1.62
N TYR A 273 11.42 1.32 2.58
CA TYR A 273 9.97 1.20 2.38
C TYR A 273 9.24 2.11 3.37
N SER A 274 8.14 2.72 2.95
CA SER A 274 7.31 3.56 3.82
C SER A 274 5.82 3.32 3.61
N THR A 275 5.07 3.57 4.66
CA THR A 275 3.61 3.54 4.69
C THR A 275 3.09 4.88 5.23
N ASP A 276 1.79 4.98 5.49
CA ASP A 276 1.19 6.19 6.05
C ASP A 276 1.62 6.50 7.48
N CYS A 277 2.09 5.52 8.26
CA CYS A 277 2.53 5.72 9.64
C CYS A 277 3.83 4.99 10.01
N SER A 278 4.40 4.18 9.12
CA SER A 278 5.62 3.40 9.37
C SER A 278 6.66 3.54 8.26
N GLU A 279 7.92 3.31 8.62
CA GLU A 279 9.05 3.28 7.69
C GLU A 279 9.97 2.12 8.07
N ILE A 280 10.53 1.45 7.06
CA ILE A 280 11.54 0.40 7.22
C ILE A 280 12.81 0.90 6.55
N GLY A 281 13.91 0.88 7.28
CA GLY A 281 15.16 1.42 6.79
C GLY A 281 16.39 0.83 7.47
N LEU A 282 17.54 1.24 6.96
CA LEU A 282 18.84 0.93 7.51
C LEU A 282 19.22 1.95 8.58
N VAL A 283 19.74 1.45 9.68
CA VAL A 283 20.29 2.25 10.78
C VAL A 283 21.70 1.81 11.11
N ARG A 284 22.56 2.75 11.45
CA ARG A 284 23.89 2.49 11.98
C ARG A 284 23.87 2.68 13.49
N LEU A 285 24.48 1.75 14.22
CA LEU A 285 24.68 1.92 15.65
C LEU A 285 25.79 2.96 15.89
N LYS A 286 25.53 4.00 16.70
CA LYS A 286 26.55 5.00 17.03
C LYS A 286 27.79 4.33 17.63
N ASN A 287 28.96 4.71 17.13
CA ASN A 287 30.26 4.12 17.48
C ASN A 287 30.47 2.67 16.99
N SER A 288 29.70 2.22 15.99
CA SER A 288 29.91 0.95 15.30
C SER A 288 29.66 1.11 13.80
N ASP A 289 30.42 0.42 12.97
CA ASP A 289 30.16 0.37 11.52
C ASP A 289 29.02 -0.57 11.16
N LYS A 290 28.39 -1.20 12.16
CA LYS A 290 27.35 -2.19 11.97
C LYS A 290 26.03 -1.55 11.57
N LEU A 291 25.51 -2.03 10.43
CA LEU A 291 24.16 -1.73 9.96
C LEU A 291 23.15 -2.75 10.53
N LEU A 292 21.98 -2.25 10.88
CA LEU A 292 20.81 -3.02 11.29
C LEU A 292 19.60 -2.52 10.50
N SER A 293 18.52 -3.30 10.48
CA SER A 293 17.24 -2.84 9.96
C SER A 293 16.31 -2.42 11.08
N LEU A 294 15.70 -1.25 10.92
CA LEU A 294 14.73 -0.68 11.86
C LEU A 294 13.41 -0.47 11.14
N LYS A 295 12.34 -1.04 11.69
CA LYS A 295 10.97 -0.63 11.40
C LYS A 295 10.55 0.40 12.44
N ARG A 296 10.37 1.66 12.04
CA ARG A 296 9.91 2.75 12.93
C ARG A 296 8.50 3.20 12.59
N PHE A 297 7.77 3.66 13.60
CA PHE A 297 6.41 4.14 13.51
C PHE A 297 6.30 5.54 14.12
N SER A 298 5.66 6.48 13.43
CA SER A 298 5.45 7.83 13.94
C SER A 298 4.28 7.87 14.91
N LYS A 299 4.53 8.19 16.19
CA LYS A 299 3.50 8.25 17.23
C LYS A 299 2.40 9.25 16.89
N GLN A 300 2.78 10.39 16.32
CA GLN A 300 1.84 11.42 15.88
C GLN A 300 0.94 10.90 14.74
N LYS A 301 1.51 10.29 13.70
CA LYS A 301 0.73 9.76 12.57
C LYS A 301 -0.17 8.62 13.00
N ILE A 302 0.29 7.73 13.88
CA ILE A 302 -0.53 6.65 14.45
C ILE A 302 -1.77 7.24 15.12
N LYS A 303 -1.59 8.20 16.04
CA LYS A 303 -2.68 8.82 16.79
C LYS A 303 -3.67 9.56 15.89
N MET A 304 -3.16 10.28 14.90
CA MET A 304 -3.99 10.99 13.93
C MET A 304 -4.84 10.02 13.08
N LEU A 305 -4.31 8.84 12.76
CA LEU A 305 -4.99 7.85 11.92
C LEU A 305 -5.80 6.80 12.72
N GLY A 306 -5.74 6.82 14.06
CA GLY A 306 -6.40 5.83 14.92
C GLY A 306 -5.86 4.40 14.73
N LYS A 307 -4.56 4.25 14.45
CA LYS A 307 -3.92 2.97 14.09
C LYS A 307 -3.20 2.26 15.25
N GLU A 308 -3.38 2.71 16.48
CA GLU A 308 -2.69 2.20 17.67
C GLU A 308 -2.84 0.68 17.80
N GLU A 309 -4.08 0.17 17.68
CA GLU A 309 -4.36 -1.26 17.80
C GLU A 309 -3.70 -2.08 16.68
N GLN A 310 -3.68 -1.55 15.45
CA GLN A 310 -3.06 -2.21 14.30
C GLN A 310 -1.55 -2.33 14.49
N VAL A 311 -0.89 -1.25 14.91
CA VAL A 311 0.56 -1.24 15.15
C VAL A 311 0.92 -2.17 16.31
N LEU A 312 0.12 -2.17 17.38
CA LEU A 312 0.36 -3.06 18.52
C LEU A 312 0.18 -4.55 18.13
N LYS A 313 -0.85 -4.87 17.35
CA LYS A 313 -1.07 -6.22 16.80
C LYS A 313 0.10 -6.66 15.93
N GLU A 314 0.57 -5.80 15.05
CA GLU A 314 1.73 -6.06 14.21
C GLU A 314 3.00 -6.31 15.04
N LYS A 315 3.33 -5.41 15.99
CA LYS A 315 4.47 -5.58 16.91
C LYS A 315 4.42 -6.94 17.61
N ASN A 316 3.26 -7.28 18.14
CA ASN A 316 3.05 -8.51 18.91
C ASN A 316 3.15 -9.77 18.04
N LEU A 317 2.61 -9.73 16.82
CA LEU A 317 2.77 -10.81 15.85
C LEU A 317 4.25 -11.00 15.50
N LEU A 318 4.94 -9.94 15.10
CA LEU A 318 6.35 -10.04 14.69
C LEU A 318 7.25 -10.56 15.82
N LYS A 319 7.03 -10.11 17.07
CA LYS A 319 7.73 -10.66 18.26
C LYS A 319 7.51 -12.16 18.48
N GLN A 320 6.35 -12.70 18.07
CA GLN A 320 6.03 -14.13 18.20
C GLN A 320 6.66 -14.98 17.09
N MET A 321 7.13 -14.37 15.98
CA MET A 321 7.58 -15.07 14.77
C MET A 321 9.07 -15.49 14.77
N ASN A 322 9.75 -15.52 15.92
CA ASN A 322 11.22 -15.74 16.02
C ASN A 322 11.78 -17.05 15.41
N ARG A 323 10.93 -17.96 14.90
CA ARG A 323 11.30 -19.24 14.30
C ARG A 323 10.65 -19.49 12.94
N VAL A 324 9.93 -18.51 12.41
CA VAL A 324 9.28 -18.64 11.10
C VAL A 324 10.34 -18.37 10.04
N ALA A 325 10.48 -19.27 9.06
CA ALA A 325 11.41 -19.07 7.98
C ALA A 325 11.10 -17.78 7.21
N SER A 326 12.15 -17.06 6.81
CA SER A 326 12.07 -15.80 6.05
C SER A 326 11.32 -14.68 6.79
N VAL A 327 11.21 -14.74 8.12
CA VAL A 327 10.79 -13.62 8.97
C VAL A 327 11.97 -13.22 9.85
N PRO A 328 12.43 -11.96 9.80
CA PRO A 328 13.54 -11.53 10.64
C PRO A 328 13.13 -11.56 12.11
N LYS A 329 14.08 -11.95 12.96
CA LYS A 329 13.90 -11.96 14.40
C LYS A 329 13.87 -10.53 14.92
N VAL A 330 12.95 -10.27 15.84
CA VAL A 330 12.97 -9.02 16.61
C VAL A 330 14.10 -9.10 17.63
N LEU A 331 15.11 -8.24 17.47
CA LEU A 331 16.20 -8.09 18.43
C LEU A 331 15.72 -7.37 19.69
N CYS A 332 15.07 -6.22 19.51
CA CYS A 332 14.42 -5.47 20.58
C CYS A 332 13.39 -4.50 20.01
N THR A 333 12.60 -3.92 20.92
CA THR A 333 11.76 -2.75 20.62
C THR A 333 12.27 -1.56 21.42
N CYS A 334 12.04 -0.38 20.87
CA CYS A 334 12.53 0.86 21.45
C CYS A 334 11.57 2.00 21.11
N ALA A 335 11.56 3.05 21.90
CA ALA A 335 10.74 4.23 21.64
C ALA A 335 11.43 5.50 22.13
N ASP A 336 11.13 6.62 21.48
CA ASP A 336 11.48 7.98 21.91
C ASP A 336 10.23 8.86 21.92
N GLU A 337 10.34 10.18 22.07
CA GLU A 337 9.17 11.07 22.12
C GLU A 337 8.33 11.06 20.84
N THR A 338 8.93 10.74 19.69
CA THR A 338 8.36 10.90 18.35
C THR A 338 8.04 9.57 17.66
N HIS A 339 8.83 8.53 17.92
CA HIS A 339 8.79 7.26 17.22
C HIS A 339 8.79 6.06 18.17
N ALA A 340 8.19 4.97 17.69
CA ALA A 340 8.34 3.63 18.25
C ALA A 340 9.04 2.75 17.21
N GLY A 341 9.87 1.80 17.61
CA GLY A 341 10.82 1.10 16.76
C GLY A 341 10.90 -0.39 17.06
N ILE A 342 11.10 -1.19 16.01
CA ILE A 342 11.36 -2.62 16.06
C ILE A 342 12.68 -2.88 15.32
N ILE A 343 13.69 -3.35 16.03
CA ILE A 343 15.01 -3.67 15.47
C ILE A 343 15.03 -5.13 15.03
N LEU A 344 15.52 -5.37 13.82
CA LEU A 344 15.55 -6.67 13.17
C LEU A 344 16.99 -7.20 13.08
N ASP A 345 17.15 -8.52 13.11
CA ASP A 345 18.46 -9.19 12.99
C ASP A 345 18.98 -9.28 11.54
N SER A 346 18.09 -9.21 10.56
CA SER A 346 18.44 -9.15 9.14
C SER A 346 18.81 -7.73 8.70
N CYS A 347 19.86 -7.62 7.89
CA CYS A 347 20.21 -6.38 7.21
C CYS A 347 19.57 -6.36 5.81
N LEU A 348 18.46 -5.62 5.69
CA LEU A 348 17.69 -5.50 4.45
C LEU A 348 18.49 -4.73 3.39
N ALA A 349 18.37 -5.14 2.14
CA ALA A 349 18.96 -4.45 0.99
C ALA A 349 17.92 -3.57 0.29
N CYS A 350 16.79 -4.16 -0.13
CA CYS A 350 15.76 -3.46 -0.91
C CYS A 350 14.44 -4.24 -0.94
N SER A 351 13.39 -3.61 -1.47
CA SER A 351 12.17 -4.33 -1.85
C SER A 351 12.39 -5.15 -3.13
N MET A 352 11.56 -6.17 -3.35
CA MET A 352 11.59 -6.98 -4.57
C MET A 352 11.32 -6.12 -5.81
N VAL A 353 10.32 -5.22 -5.75
CA VAL A 353 10.01 -4.31 -6.86
C VAL A 353 11.21 -3.45 -7.26
N ALA A 354 12.09 -3.08 -6.32
CA ALA A 354 13.26 -2.25 -6.60
C ALA A 354 14.32 -2.94 -7.49
N ILE A 355 14.34 -4.28 -7.54
CA ILE A 355 15.25 -5.03 -8.41
C ILE A 355 14.56 -5.67 -9.62
N LEU A 356 13.24 -5.56 -9.72
CA LEU A 356 12.44 -6.12 -10.80
C LEU A 356 12.15 -5.05 -11.87
N HIS A 357 13.22 -4.39 -12.35
CA HIS A 357 13.13 -3.41 -13.46
C HIS A 357 12.93 -4.08 -14.83
N SER A 358 13.20 -5.38 -14.89
CA SER A 358 12.89 -6.29 -15.99
C SER A 358 12.43 -7.63 -15.38
N PRO A 359 11.67 -8.45 -16.11
CA PRO A 359 11.27 -9.76 -15.63
C PRO A 359 12.47 -10.61 -15.19
N PHE A 360 12.28 -11.44 -14.18
CA PHE A 360 13.25 -12.45 -13.77
C PHE A 360 13.24 -13.64 -14.71
N ASP A 361 14.37 -14.32 -14.78
CA ASP A 361 14.38 -15.68 -15.31
C ASP A 361 13.59 -16.64 -14.42
N GLU A 362 13.25 -17.79 -14.98
CA GLU A 362 12.39 -18.76 -14.31
C GLU A 362 13.07 -19.39 -13.09
N GLU A 363 14.40 -19.46 -13.06
CA GLU A 363 15.17 -19.95 -11.92
C GLU A 363 15.09 -18.99 -10.73
N SER A 364 15.29 -17.70 -10.97
CA SER A 364 15.20 -16.61 -9.99
C SER A 364 13.77 -16.45 -9.47
N ALA A 365 12.77 -16.48 -10.35
CA ALA A 365 11.37 -16.49 -9.95
C ALA A 365 11.03 -17.72 -9.09
N ARG A 366 11.55 -18.90 -9.42
CA ARG A 366 11.34 -20.14 -8.66
C ARG A 366 11.97 -20.09 -7.28
N PHE A 367 13.20 -19.57 -7.16
CA PHE A 367 13.87 -19.38 -5.87
C PHE A 367 13.07 -18.45 -4.95
N CYS A 368 12.62 -17.30 -5.47
CA CYS A 368 11.79 -16.35 -4.74
C CYS A 368 10.45 -16.97 -4.32
N ALA A 369 9.75 -17.62 -5.25
CA ALA A 369 8.48 -18.28 -4.98
C ALA A 369 8.62 -19.39 -3.94
N ALA A 370 9.69 -20.21 -4.00
CA ALA A 370 9.94 -21.26 -3.03
C ALA A 370 10.15 -20.70 -1.62
N SER A 371 10.89 -19.59 -1.50
CA SER A 371 11.10 -18.89 -0.22
C SER A 371 9.78 -18.37 0.37
N VAL A 372 8.90 -17.80 -0.47
CA VAL A 372 7.56 -17.36 -0.04
C VAL A 372 6.67 -18.54 0.34
N VAL A 373 6.72 -19.66 -0.39
CA VAL A 373 5.95 -20.87 -0.07
C VAL A 373 6.30 -21.40 1.32
N ILE A 374 7.59 -21.48 1.65
CA ILE A 374 8.05 -21.90 2.97
C ILE A 374 7.59 -20.93 4.07
N ALA A 375 7.74 -19.63 3.84
CA ALA A 375 7.32 -18.62 4.81
C ALA A 375 5.80 -18.69 5.08
N LEU A 376 4.99 -18.82 4.04
CA LEU A 376 3.54 -18.96 4.15
C LEU A 376 3.13 -20.26 4.84
N GLU A 377 3.76 -21.39 4.50
CA GLU A 377 3.52 -22.67 5.17
C GLU A 377 3.74 -22.56 6.68
N ASP A 378 4.87 -21.98 7.10
CA ASP A 378 5.17 -21.80 8.52
C ASP A 378 4.15 -20.87 9.20
N LEU A 379 3.78 -19.75 8.56
CA LEU A 379 2.75 -18.85 9.08
C LEU A 379 1.40 -19.56 9.22
N HIS A 380 0.96 -20.29 8.20
CA HIS A 380 -0.31 -21.01 8.19
C HIS A 380 -0.33 -22.11 9.26
N ASN A 381 0.78 -22.83 9.45
CA ASN A 381 0.94 -23.82 10.53
C ASN A 381 0.84 -23.20 11.93
N ASN A 382 1.21 -21.92 12.08
CA ASN A 382 1.05 -21.15 13.31
C ASN A 382 -0.32 -20.44 13.42
N GLY A 383 -1.26 -20.72 12.50
CA GLY A 383 -2.59 -20.12 12.47
C GLY A 383 -2.58 -18.66 12.06
N ILE A 384 -1.62 -18.23 11.22
CA ILE A 384 -1.46 -16.84 10.81
C ILE A 384 -1.69 -16.70 9.33
N LEU A 385 -2.72 -15.93 8.99
CA LEU A 385 -3.05 -15.54 7.63
C LEU A 385 -2.27 -14.25 7.30
N TYR A 386 -1.41 -14.25 6.28
CA TYR A 386 -0.44 -13.18 6.05
C TYR A 386 -1.04 -11.96 5.34
N ARG A 387 -1.69 -12.16 4.20
CA ARG A 387 -2.40 -11.15 3.36
C ARG A 387 -1.53 -10.01 2.81
N GLY A 388 -0.21 -10.13 2.94
CA GLY A 388 0.76 -9.11 2.54
C GLY A 388 1.67 -9.50 1.37
N VAL A 389 1.44 -10.63 0.70
CA VAL A 389 2.29 -11.07 -0.43
C VAL A 389 2.14 -10.08 -1.59
N SER A 390 3.20 -9.32 -1.86
CA SER A 390 3.28 -8.35 -2.95
C SER A 390 4.74 -7.96 -3.19
N PRO A 391 5.14 -7.63 -4.44
CA PRO A 391 6.50 -7.21 -4.75
C PRO A 391 6.91 -5.89 -4.06
N ASP A 392 5.94 -5.06 -3.65
CA ASP A 392 6.21 -3.82 -2.92
C ASP A 392 6.65 -4.07 -1.46
N VAL A 393 6.21 -5.19 -0.90
CA VAL A 393 6.30 -5.48 0.54
C VAL A 393 7.35 -6.55 0.85
N LEU A 394 7.56 -7.50 -0.07
CA LEU A 394 8.61 -8.50 0.06
C LEU A 394 9.97 -7.82 -0.03
N MET A 395 10.78 -7.96 1.02
CA MET A 395 12.13 -7.41 1.08
C MET A 395 13.15 -8.50 0.79
N LEU A 396 14.31 -8.09 0.29
CA LEU A 396 15.51 -8.91 0.16
C LEU A 396 16.54 -8.41 1.16
N ASP A 397 17.23 -9.31 1.83
CA ASP A 397 18.43 -8.97 2.60
C ASP A 397 19.67 -8.83 1.70
N GLN A 398 20.78 -8.39 2.29
CA GLN A 398 22.05 -8.23 1.58
C GLN A 398 22.63 -9.55 1.05
N THR A 399 22.14 -10.69 1.52
CA THR A 399 22.51 -12.02 1.00
C THR A 399 21.58 -12.50 -0.11
N GLY A 400 20.49 -11.77 -0.38
CA GLY A 400 19.53 -12.05 -1.45
C GLY A 400 18.41 -13.01 -1.05
N HIS A 401 18.23 -13.30 0.24
CA HIS A 401 17.09 -14.06 0.73
C HIS A 401 15.90 -13.16 1.02
N ILE A 402 14.69 -13.69 0.82
CA ILE A 402 13.44 -12.98 1.07
C ILE A 402 13.20 -12.84 2.57
N GLN A 403 12.72 -11.66 2.97
CA GLN A 403 12.34 -11.31 4.33
C GLN A 403 10.92 -10.71 4.34
N LEU A 404 10.00 -11.33 5.09
CA LEU A 404 8.67 -10.81 5.38
C LEU A 404 8.76 -9.85 6.58
N VAL A 405 8.54 -8.56 6.35
CA VAL A 405 8.79 -7.51 7.37
C VAL A 405 7.54 -6.67 7.71
N GLU A 406 6.40 -7.03 7.12
CA GLU A 406 5.18 -6.23 7.16
C GLU A 406 3.97 -7.11 7.49
N PHE A 407 3.54 -7.02 8.74
CA PHE A 407 2.48 -7.86 9.31
C PHE A 407 1.21 -7.05 9.58
N ARG A 408 1.11 -5.79 9.12
CA ARG A 408 -0.09 -4.95 9.31
C ARG A 408 -1.39 -5.58 8.82
N PHE A 409 -1.31 -6.41 7.78
CA PHE A 409 -2.47 -7.12 7.23
C PHE A 409 -2.61 -8.52 7.81
N SER A 410 -1.67 -8.99 8.62
CA SER A 410 -1.72 -10.35 9.12
C SER A 410 -2.77 -10.52 10.21
N LYS A 411 -3.34 -11.72 10.31
CA LYS A 411 -4.36 -12.03 11.30
C LYS A 411 -4.21 -13.46 11.78
N LYS A 412 -4.31 -13.65 13.09
CA LYS A 412 -4.41 -14.98 13.68
C LYS A 412 -5.82 -15.52 13.43
N ILE A 413 -5.91 -16.68 12.79
CA ILE A 413 -7.14 -17.42 12.58
C ILE A 413 -6.96 -18.86 13.09
N PRO A 414 -7.87 -19.40 13.92
CA PRO A 414 -7.79 -20.77 14.37
C PRO A 414 -7.80 -21.75 13.19
N SER A 415 -6.73 -22.53 13.06
CA SER A 415 -6.55 -23.50 11.97
C SER A 415 -7.53 -24.69 12.03
N GLU A 416 -8.16 -24.93 13.19
CA GLU A 416 -9.00 -26.11 13.44
C GLU A 416 -10.49 -25.93 13.10
N LEU A 417 -10.95 -24.71 12.81
CA LEU A 417 -12.39 -24.37 12.77
C LEU A 417 -12.92 -23.89 11.40
N ASP A 418 -12.13 -23.99 10.33
CA ASP A 418 -12.43 -23.39 9.01
C ASP A 418 -12.88 -21.91 9.15
N GLU A 419 -12.30 -21.22 10.13
CA GLU A 419 -12.72 -19.88 10.52
C GLU A 419 -12.28 -18.86 9.46
N ARG A 420 -13.23 -18.06 8.99
CA ARG A 420 -13.01 -17.06 7.94
C ARG A 420 -12.97 -15.66 8.53
N THR A 421 -12.11 -14.82 7.99
CA THR A 421 -12.12 -13.38 8.26
C THR A 421 -12.80 -12.64 7.11
N PHE A 422 -13.49 -11.55 7.42
CA PHE A 422 -14.27 -10.77 6.45
C PHE A 422 -13.67 -9.38 6.18
N THR A 423 -12.58 -9.01 6.87
CA THR A 423 -11.90 -7.73 6.69
C THR A 423 -11.23 -7.65 5.31
N ILE A 424 -11.76 -6.79 4.44
CA ILE A 424 -11.15 -6.51 3.13
C ILE A 424 -9.86 -5.71 3.35
N CYS A 425 -8.70 -6.35 3.13
CA CYS A 425 -7.39 -5.72 3.24
C CYS A 425 -6.35 -6.46 2.42
N GLY A 426 -5.18 -5.85 2.24
CA GLY A 426 -4.07 -6.37 1.44
C GLY A 426 -3.68 -5.38 0.34
N MET A 427 -2.76 -5.80 -0.52
CA MET A 427 -2.37 -5.02 -1.69
C MET A 427 -3.37 -5.27 -2.82
N ALA A 428 -3.99 -4.22 -3.34
CA ALA A 428 -5.14 -4.31 -4.24
C ALA A 428 -4.90 -5.17 -5.49
N ASP A 429 -3.68 -5.12 -6.07
CA ASP A 429 -3.31 -5.91 -7.26
C ASP A 429 -3.09 -7.41 -6.97
N SER A 430 -3.00 -7.79 -5.69
CA SER A 430 -2.78 -9.16 -5.21
C SER A 430 -3.98 -9.74 -4.46
N LEU A 431 -5.11 -9.01 -4.41
CA LEU A 431 -6.30 -9.46 -3.69
C LEU A 431 -6.94 -10.67 -4.36
N ALA A 432 -7.31 -11.65 -3.53
CA ALA A 432 -8.04 -12.83 -3.98
C ALA A 432 -9.51 -12.51 -4.30
N PRO A 433 -10.16 -13.25 -5.22
CA PRO A 433 -11.53 -12.99 -5.64
C PRO A 433 -12.52 -13.02 -4.49
N GLU A 434 -12.35 -13.93 -3.53
CA GLU A 434 -13.19 -14.03 -2.33
C GLU A 434 -13.06 -12.82 -1.39
N ILE A 435 -11.93 -12.13 -1.40
CA ILE A 435 -11.72 -10.88 -0.65
C ILE A 435 -12.44 -9.74 -1.35
N VAL A 436 -12.22 -9.59 -2.66
CA VAL A 436 -12.90 -8.57 -3.49
C VAL A 436 -14.41 -8.75 -3.46
N GLN A 437 -14.87 -10.01 -3.45
CA GLN A 437 -16.27 -10.39 -3.36
C GLN A 437 -16.74 -10.57 -1.91
N GLY A 438 -15.97 -10.15 -0.89
CA GLY A 438 -16.31 -10.21 0.54
C GLY A 438 -17.05 -11.47 1.00
N LYS A 439 -16.68 -12.63 0.46
CA LYS A 439 -17.23 -13.95 0.84
C LYS A 439 -16.62 -14.47 2.15
N GLY A 440 -15.80 -13.64 2.80
CA GLY A 440 -14.81 -14.07 3.78
C GLY A 440 -13.62 -14.75 3.10
N HIS A 441 -12.51 -14.90 3.79
CA HIS A 441 -11.30 -15.54 3.28
C HIS A 441 -10.51 -16.21 4.40
N GLY A 442 -9.68 -17.17 4.01
CA GLY A 442 -8.73 -17.87 4.87
C GLY A 442 -7.38 -18.02 4.17
N PHE A 443 -6.60 -19.04 4.56
CA PHE A 443 -5.23 -19.28 4.06
C PHE A 443 -5.10 -19.39 2.53
N ALA A 444 -6.16 -19.81 1.85
CA ALA A 444 -6.18 -19.91 0.38
C ALA A 444 -5.95 -18.56 -0.33
N ALA A 445 -6.21 -17.43 0.33
CA ALA A 445 -5.97 -16.11 -0.24
C ALA A 445 -4.47 -15.80 -0.41
N ASP A 446 -3.60 -16.31 0.47
CA ASP A 446 -2.15 -16.12 0.33
C ASP A 446 -1.60 -16.88 -0.89
N TRP A 447 -2.17 -18.05 -1.20
CA TRP A 447 -1.80 -18.82 -2.41
C TRP A 447 -2.23 -18.13 -3.70
N TRP A 448 -3.37 -17.43 -3.69
CA TRP A 448 -3.73 -16.56 -4.82
C TRP A 448 -2.70 -15.45 -5.01
N ALA A 449 -2.33 -14.76 -3.93
CA ALA A 449 -1.36 -13.68 -3.97
C ALA A 449 0.02 -14.17 -4.44
N LEU A 450 0.43 -15.39 -4.06
CA LEU A 450 1.61 -16.06 -4.63
C LEU A 450 1.50 -16.24 -6.14
N GLY A 451 0.34 -16.64 -6.67
CA GLY A 451 0.11 -16.73 -8.12
C GLY A 451 0.28 -15.38 -8.82
N THR A 452 -0.23 -14.30 -8.22
CA THR A 452 -0.05 -12.94 -8.76
C THR A 452 1.42 -12.50 -8.75
N LEU A 453 2.15 -12.86 -7.70
CA LEU A 453 3.58 -12.58 -7.56
C LEU A 453 4.41 -13.32 -8.60
N ILE A 454 4.18 -14.62 -8.81
CA ILE A 454 4.92 -15.42 -9.80
C ILE A 454 4.69 -14.87 -11.21
N TYR A 455 3.43 -14.51 -11.54
CA TYR A 455 3.12 -13.84 -12.81
C TYR A 455 3.91 -12.53 -12.95
N PHE A 456 3.89 -11.68 -11.92
CA PHE A 456 4.61 -10.40 -11.93
C PHE A 456 6.12 -10.59 -12.09
N MET A 457 6.73 -11.56 -11.41
CA MET A 457 8.16 -11.87 -11.56
C MET A 457 8.53 -12.29 -12.98
N LEU A 458 7.70 -13.09 -13.64
CA LEU A 458 7.98 -13.60 -14.98
C LEU A 458 7.57 -12.64 -16.12
N HIS A 459 6.70 -11.66 -15.84
CA HIS A 459 6.17 -10.76 -16.87
C HIS A 459 6.52 -9.28 -16.68
N GLY A 460 6.76 -8.83 -15.45
CA GLY A 460 6.97 -7.43 -15.10
C GLY A 460 5.69 -6.62 -14.89
N GLU A 461 4.52 -7.18 -15.22
CA GLU A 461 3.21 -6.55 -15.03
C GLU A 461 2.27 -7.45 -14.23
N MET A 462 1.26 -6.87 -13.58
CA MET A 462 0.27 -7.62 -12.80
C MET A 462 -0.72 -8.35 -13.72
N PRO A 463 -1.18 -9.57 -13.38
CA PRO A 463 -2.04 -10.37 -14.25
C PRO A 463 -3.39 -9.72 -14.58
N PHE A 464 -3.92 -8.90 -13.67
CA PHE A 464 -5.22 -8.26 -13.83
C PHE A 464 -5.13 -6.78 -14.24
N GLY A 465 -3.90 -6.27 -14.42
CA GLY A 465 -3.59 -4.84 -14.52
C GLY A 465 -3.41 -4.19 -13.14
N SER A 466 -3.18 -2.89 -13.13
CA SER A 466 -3.13 -2.12 -11.88
C SER A 466 -4.49 -1.49 -11.57
N TRP A 467 -4.96 -1.61 -10.32
CA TRP A 467 -6.12 -0.85 -9.84
C TRP A 467 -5.92 0.67 -9.97
N ARG A 468 -4.66 1.13 -10.00
CA ARG A 468 -4.32 2.55 -10.17
C ARG A 468 -4.61 3.04 -11.59
N GLU A 469 -4.69 2.13 -12.55
CA GLU A 469 -4.88 2.41 -13.98
C GLU A 469 -6.30 2.11 -14.44
N SER A 470 -6.96 1.09 -13.86
CA SER A 470 -8.31 0.70 -14.23
C SER A 470 -9.08 0.01 -13.10
N GLU A 471 -10.31 0.45 -12.87
CA GLU A 471 -11.27 -0.22 -11.97
C GLU A 471 -11.72 -1.59 -12.49
N LEU A 472 -11.52 -1.86 -13.79
CA LEU A 472 -11.77 -3.18 -14.38
C LEU A 472 -10.88 -4.25 -13.74
N THR A 473 -9.80 -3.88 -13.05
CA THR A 473 -8.92 -4.79 -12.32
C THR A 473 -9.72 -5.65 -11.32
N PHE A 474 -10.60 -5.06 -10.51
CA PHE A 474 -11.42 -5.84 -9.57
C PHE A 474 -12.44 -6.73 -10.28
N ALA A 475 -13.01 -6.26 -11.39
CA ALA A 475 -13.92 -7.07 -12.20
C ALA A 475 -13.21 -8.27 -12.86
N ARG A 476 -11.96 -8.06 -13.29
CA ARG A 476 -11.09 -9.11 -13.84
C ARG A 476 -10.68 -10.12 -12.77
N ILE A 477 -10.26 -9.65 -11.58
CA ILE A 477 -9.97 -10.51 -10.43
C ILE A 477 -11.19 -11.36 -10.08
N ALA A 478 -12.36 -10.74 -9.92
CA ALA A 478 -13.60 -11.42 -9.57
C ALA A 478 -14.00 -12.52 -10.58
N LYS A 479 -13.60 -12.37 -11.85
CA LYS A 479 -13.84 -13.33 -12.93
C LYS A 479 -12.65 -14.26 -13.21
N GLY A 480 -11.49 -14.05 -12.60
CA GLY A 480 -10.24 -14.73 -12.94
C GLY A 480 -9.78 -14.47 -14.37
N GLN A 481 -10.05 -13.28 -14.92
CA GLN A 481 -9.77 -12.95 -16.31
C GLN A 481 -8.41 -12.27 -16.46
N PHE A 482 -7.41 -13.02 -16.92
CA PHE A 482 -6.07 -12.53 -17.25
C PHE A 482 -5.55 -13.24 -18.51
N THR A 483 -4.47 -12.73 -19.09
CA THR A 483 -3.82 -13.31 -20.28
C THR A 483 -2.49 -13.88 -19.86
N LEU A 484 -2.14 -15.07 -20.36
CA LEU A 484 -0.82 -15.66 -20.14
C LEU A 484 0.09 -15.34 -21.33
N PRO A 485 1.28 -14.77 -21.10
CA PRO A 485 2.27 -14.55 -22.14
C PRO A 485 2.71 -15.87 -22.79
N HIS A 486 2.90 -15.87 -24.12
CA HIS A 486 3.44 -17.02 -24.86
C HIS A 486 4.89 -17.35 -24.51
N THR A 487 5.58 -16.46 -23.80
CA THR A 487 6.97 -16.64 -23.34
C THR A 487 7.07 -17.55 -22.12
N PHE A 488 5.97 -17.85 -21.43
CA PHE A 488 5.98 -18.69 -20.24
C PHE A 488 6.16 -20.17 -20.61
N SER A 489 6.88 -20.90 -19.75
CA SER A 489 6.94 -22.37 -19.84
C SER A 489 5.57 -23.00 -19.61
N GLN A 490 5.38 -24.24 -20.08
CA GLN A 490 4.12 -24.96 -19.87
C GLN A 490 3.86 -25.18 -18.38
N GLU A 491 4.93 -25.43 -17.62
CA GLU A 491 4.90 -25.62 -16.18
C GLU A 491 4.54 -24.33 -15.44
N ALA A 492 5.05 -23.17 -15.87
CA ALA A 492 4.69 -21.87 -15.30
C ALA A 492 3.23 -21.52 -15.57
N VAL A 493 2.76 -21.74 -16.81
CA VAL A 493 1.36 -21.58 -17.21
C VAL A 493 0.45 -22.43 -16.31
N ASP A 494 0.75 -23.73 -16.20
CA ASP A 494 -0.04 -24.66 -15.39
C ASP A 494 -0.07 -24.26 -13.90
N LEU A 495 1.09 -23.87 -13.34
CA LEU A 495 1.18 -23.42 -11.95
C LEU A 495 0.34 -22.16 -11.70
N ILE A 496 0.53 -21.13 -12.52
CA ILE A 496 -0.14 -19.83 -12.35
C ILE A 496 -1.64 -20.00 -12.53
N THR A 497 -2.10 -20.76 -13.52
CA THR A 497 -3.55 -21.02 -13.71
C THR A 497 -4.16 -21.72 -12.50
N LYS A 498 -3.45 -22.69 -11.89
CA LYS A 498 -3.95 -23.41 -10.71
C LYS A 498 -3.92 -22.57 -9.42
N LEU A 499 -2.96 -21.64 -9.28
CA LEU A 499 -2.91 -20.69 -8.16
C LEU A 499 -3.94 -19.56 -8.31
N LEU A 500 -4.16 -19.07 -9.54
CA LEU A 500 -5.15 -18.05 -9.88
C LEU A 500 -6.53 -18.65 -10.19
N GLN A 501 -6.86 -19.76 -9.53
CA GLN A 501 -8.18 -20.38 -9.61
C GLN A 501 -9.16 -19.62 -8.71
N VAL A 502 -10.27 -19.17 -9.31
CA VAL A 502 -11.29 -18.32 -8.63
C VAL A 502 -12.00 -19.09 -7.52
N ASP A 503 -12.32 -20.35 -7.75
CA ASP A 503 -12.86 -21.22 -6.71
C ASP A 503 -11.74 -21.63 -5.74
N GLU A 504 -11.80 -21.08 -4.53
CA GLU A 504 -10.86 -21.34 -3.43
C GLU A 504 -10.63 -22.84 -3.19
N LYS A 505 -11.66 -23.67 -3.32
CA LYS A 505 -11.57 -25.11 -3.03
C LYS A 505 -10.77 -25.89 -4.07
N LEU A 506 -10.75 -25.37 -5.30
CA LEU A 506 -10.00 -25.94 -6.42
C LEU A 506 -8.61 -25.32 -6.56
N ARG A 507 -8.33 -24.25 -5.83
CA ARG A 507 -7.06 -23.53 -5.86
C ARG A 507 -5.93 -24.40 -5.32
N LEU A 508 -4.81 -24.42 -6.03
CA LEU A 508 -3.62 -25.16 -5.58
C LEU A 508 -3.13 -24.62 -4.23
N GLY A 509 -2.80 -25.53 -3.31
CA GLY A 509 -2.41 -25.19 -1.94
C GLY A 509 -3.57 -25.12 -0.93
N SER A 510 -4.83 -25.02 -1.39
CA SER A 510 -6.01 -24.97 -0.49
C SER A 510 -6.22 -26.26 0.32
N GLN A 511 -5.88 -27.42 -0.26
CA GLN A 511 -5.96 -28.73 0.41
C GLN A 511 -4.64 -29.12 1.09
N GLY A 512 -3.74 -28.16 1.28
CA GLY A 512 -2.41 -28.36 1.84
C GLY A 512 -1.31 -28.00 0.86
N VAL A 513 -0.22 -27.46 1.40
CA VAL A 513 0.95 -26.98 0.65
C VAL A 513 1.70 -28.09 -0.09
N HIS A 514 1.52 -29.36 0.28
CA HIS A 514 2.23 -30.47 -0.35
C HIS A 514 1.93 -30.58 -1.86
N SER A 515 0.69 -30.34 -2.30
CA SER A 515 0.35 -30.33 -3.72
C SER A 515 1.06 -29.21 -4.47
N LEU A 516 1.28 -28.07 -3.80
CA LEU A 516 1.99 -26.93 -4.36
C LEU A 516 3.49 -27.23 -4.49
N LYS A 517 4.11 -27.78 -3.43
CA LYS A 517 5.53 -28.13 -3.41
C LYS A 517 5.92 -29.22 -4.41
N ASN A 518 5.00 -30.15 -4.70
CA ASN A 518 5.21 -31.21 -5.68
C ASN A 518 4.91 -30.79 -7.13
N HIS A 519 4.51 -29.54 -7.37
CA HIS A 519 4.21 -29.07 -8.71
C HIS A 519 5.48 -29.14 -9.59
N PRO A 520 5.39 -29.61 -10.87
CA PRO A 520 6.55 -29.76 -11.75
C PRO A 520 7.40 -28.49 -11.91
N TRP A 521 6.78 -27.32 -11.82
CA TRP A 521 7.47 -26.03 -11.87
C TRP A 521 8.49 -25.83 -10.74
N PHE A 522 8.32 -26.49 -9.58
CA PHE A 522 9.26 -26.51 -8.47
C PHE A 522 10.21 -27.73 -8.51
N SER A 523 10.28 -28.46 -9.62
CA SER A 523 11.21 -29.58 -9.76
C SER A 523 12.66 -29.15 -9.49
N GLY A 524 13.36 -29.92 -8.64
CA GLY A 524 14.74 -29.63 -8.24
C GLY A 524 14.88 -28.69 -7.04
N VAL A 525 13.79 -28.12 -6.51
CA VAL A 525 13.85 -27.31 -5.27
C VAL A 525 14.05 -28.22 -4.06
N ASP A 526 15.13 -27.99 -3.32
CA ASP A 526 15.30 -28.57 -1.99
C ASP A 526 14.64 -27.67 -0.95
N TRP A 527 13.41 -28.03 -0.57
CA TRP A 527 12.60 -27.29 0.39
C TRP A 527 13.26 -27.13 1.77
N LYS A 528 14.13 -28.07 2.17
CA LYS A 528 14.84 -27.97 3.44
C LYS A 528 15.97 -26.95 3.37
N GLU A 529 16.72 -26.95 2.27
CA GLU A 529 17.77 -25.94 2.05
C GLU A 529 17.17 -24.53 1.89
N VAL A 530 15.98 -24.40 1.29
CA VAL A 530 15.25 -23.12 1.24
C VAL A 530 14.84 -22.68 2.65
N ALA A 531 14.26 -23.57 3.46
CA ALA A 531 13.84 -23.25 4.83
C ALA A 531 15.00 -22.87 5.76
N ASP A 532 16.17 -23.48 5.56
CA ASP A 532 17.36 -23.21 6.33
C ASP A 532 18.23 -22.07 5.75
N HIS A 533 17.74 -21.34 4.73
CA HIS A 533 18.48 -20.30 3.98
C HIS A 533 19.86 -20.74 3.48
N ARG A 534 19.99 -22.01 3.08
CA ARG A 534 21.21 -22.60 2.51
C ARG A 534 21.14 -22.80 1.00
N SER A 535 19.94 -22.72 0.42
CA SER A 535 19.76 -22.77 -1.03
C SER A 535 20.58 -21.65 -1.69
N PRO A 536 21.36 -21.95 -2.74
CA PRO A 536 22.16 -20.93 -3.41
C PRO A 536 21.24 -19.86 -4.01
N VAL A 537 21.58 -18.61 -3.77
CA VAL A 537 20.85 -17.47 -4.36
C VAL A 537 21.25 -17.33 -5.84
N PRO A 538 20.28 -17.25 -6.76
CA PRO A 538 20.54 -17.04 -8.18
C PRO A 538 21.41 -15.81 -8.46
N ALA A 539 22.36 -15.95 -9.39
CA ALA A 539 23.32 -14.90 -9.74
C ALA A 539 22.63 -13.63 -10.26
N GLU A 540 21.49 -13.76 -10.95
CA GLU A 540 20.67 -12.63 -11.38
C GLU A 540 20.21 -11.76 -10.20
N ILE A 541 19.69 -12.38 -9.13
CA ILE A 541 19.23 -11.66 -7.94
C ILE A 541 20.40 -10.94 -7.27
N LEU A 542 21.52 -11.65 -7.04
CA LEU A 542 22.71 -11.07 -6.43
C LEU A 542 23.26 -9.90 -7.25
N SER A 543 23.34 -10.04 -8.57
CA SER A 543 23.82 -8.97 -9.46
C SER A 543 22.94 -7.73 -9.38
N ARG A 544 21.61 -7.89 -9.37
CA ARG A 544 20.68 -6.77 -9.32
C ARG A 544 20.68 -6.08 -7.96
N ILE A 545 20.86 -6.84 -6.86
CA ILE A 545 21.04 -6.27 -5.51
C ILE A 545 22.34 -5.47 -5.44
N SER A 546 23.46 -6.03 -5.90
CA SER A 546 24.75 -5.32 -5.91
C SER A 546 24.68 -4.01 -6.70
N GLN A 547 24.10 -4.06 -7.91
CA GLN A 547 23.89 -2.86 -8.72
C GLN A 547 23.02 -1.81 -7.99
N ARG A 548 21.99 -2.26 -7.26
CA ARG A 548 21.14 -1.35 -6.48
C ARG A 548 21.90 -0.71 -5.32
N LEU A 549 22.72 -1.48 -4.61
CA LEU A 549 23.54 -0.98 -3.50
C LEU A 549 24.63 -0.01 -3.98
N GLU A 550 25.23 -0.27 -5.15
CA GLU A 550 26.21 0.62 -5.79
C GLU A 550 25.58 1.93 -6.26
N ASN A 551 24.43 1.87 -6.92
CA ASN A 551 23.70 3.06 -7.39
C ASN A 551 23.17 3.92 -6.21
N HIS A 552 22.87 3.30 -5.08
CA HIS A 552 22.52 4.01 -3.84
C HIS A 552 23.72 4.61 -3.09
N GLY A 553 24.95 4.36 -3.55
CA GLY A 553 26.15 5.03 -3.05
C GLY A 553 26.27 6.49 -3.50
N ASP A 554 25.63 6.86 -4.62
CA ASP A 554 25.64 8.22 -5.19
C ASP A 554 24.34 9.02 -4.92
N ASP A 555 23.23 8.32 -4.69
CA ASP A 555 21.95 8.93 -4.28
C ASP A 555 21.65 8.57 -2.81
N ASN A 556 22.09 9.41 -1.86
CA ASN A 556 21.40 9.73 -0.58
C ASN A 556 22.36 10.23 0.51
N ILE A 557 22.16 11.46 1.01
CA ILE A 557 22.16 11.72 2.47
C ILE A 557 21.09 12.80 2.74
N ALA A 558 19.87 12.39 3.09
CA ALA A 558 18.90 13.25 3.77
C ALA A 558 18.80 12.77 5.22
N SER A 559 19.64 13.34 6.09
CA SER A 559 19.56 13.14 7.54
C SER A 559 18.52 14.09 8.13
N LEU A 560 17.38 13.57 8.62
CA LEU A 560 16.48 14.34 9.48
C LEU A 560 17.03 14.33 10.92
N HIS A 561 17.67 15.43 11.34
CA HIS A 561 17.71 15.84 12.74
C HIS A 561 16.78 17.05 12.92
N SER A 562 15.81 16.94 13.82
CA SER A 562 15.00 18.09 14.26
C SER A 562 15.73 18.88 15.36
N PRO A 563 15.57 20.22 15.40
CA PRO A 563 16.04 21.03 16.50
C PRO A 563 15.09 20.90 17.70
N ILE A 564 15.67 20.74 18.89
CA ILE A 564 14.99 20.85 20.19
C ILE A 564 14.37 22.26 20.29
N ARG A 565 13.06 22.36 20.55
CA ARG A 565 12.44 23.40 21.40
C ARG A 565 10.96 23.11 21.75
N ASP A 566 10.76 23.06 23.05
CA ASP A 566 9.56 23.19 23.90
C ASP A 566 8.35 22.29 23.61
N LEU A 567 8.36 21.14 24.30
CA LEU A 567 7.20 20.29 24.56
C LEU A 567 6.20 21.01 25.48
N GLU A 568 4.94 21.08 25.06
CA GLU A 568 3.86 20.88 26.01
C GLU A 568 3.82 19.39 26.32
N GLU A 569 3.92 19.03 27.61
CA GLU A 569 3.86 17.67 28.12
C GLU A 569 2.58 16.96 27.65
N LEU A 570 2.64 16.25 26.53
CA LEU A 570 1.66 15.23 26.22
C LEU A 570 2.00 14.02 27.09
N ASN A 571 1.14 13.76 28.08
CA ASN A 571 1.10 12.52 28.85
C ASN A 571 1.46 11.33 27.95
N THR A 572 2.49 10.57 28.33
CA THR A 572 2.87 9.31 27.70
C THR A 572 1.62 8.44 27.53
N PRO A 573 1.19 8.15 26.29
CA PRO A 573 -0.01 7.35 26.06
C PRO A 573 0.12 5.96 26.67
N GLU A 574 -0.91 5.46 27.35
CA GLU A 574 -0.93 4.12 27.99
C GLU A 574 -0.54 2.97 27.03
N TRP A 575 -0.75 3.11 25.72
CA TRP A 575 -0.37 2.08 24.74
C TRP A 575 1.15 1.93 24.52
N LEU A 576 1.96 2.82 25.10
CA LEU A 576 3.42 2.81 25.01
C LEU A 576 4.11 2.10 26.19
N GLU A 577 3.38 1.68 27.22
CA GLU A 577 3.97 1.07 28.42
C GLU A 577 4.72 -0.26 28.14
N ASP A 578 4.45 -0.90 26.99
CA ASP A 578 5.04 -2.19 26.58
C ASP A 578 6.07 -2.10 25.43
N TRP A 579 6.63 -0.92 25.13
CA TRP A 579 7.55 -0.70 24.00
C TRP A 579 9.04 -0.79 24.32
#